data_AF-A0A2H0VX28-F1
#
_entry.id   AF-A0A2H0VX28-F1
#
_cell.length_a   1.000
_cell.length_b   1.000
_cell.length_c   1.000
_cell.angle_alpha   90.00
_cell.angle_beta   90.00
_cell.angle_gamma   90.00
#
_symmetry.space_group_name_H-M   'P 1'
#
loop_
_entity.id
_entity.type
_entity.pdbx_description
1 polymer ?
#
loop_
_entity_poly.entity_id
_entity_poly.type
_entity_poly.pdbx_seq_one_letter_code
_entity_poly.pdbx_strand_id
1 'polypeptide(L)' 'MTRGFLYVKEADEVVAKMKDEAEKAYNSLLAKDPKANSFHVCNYVKRVLDGVSHRSLARSPLVVPWIMNV' A
#
# COMPACT_ATOMS: atom_id res chain seq x y z
N MET A 1 6.40 6.08 -4.79
CA MET A 1 6.41 7.37 -5.53
C MET A 1 4.98 7.88 -5.57
N THR A 2 4.73 9.16 -5.25
CA THR A 2 3.38 9.76 -5.26
C THR A 2 3.31 10.87 -6.32
N ARG A 3 2.18 10.97 -7.06
CA ARG A 3 1.93 12.06 -8.01
C ARG A 3 0.49 12.55 -7.86
N GLY A 4 0.30 13.87 -7.75
CA GLY A 4 -1.03 14.49 -7.59
C GLY A 4 -1.77 14.08 -6.31
N PHE A 5 -1.05 13.53 -5.33
CA PHE A 5 -1.62 12.78 -4.20
C PHE A 5 -2.19 13.71 -3.12
N LEU A 6 -1.49 14.79 -2.70
CA LEU A 6 -1.98 15.85 -1.79
C LEU A 6 -0.91 16.96 -1.58
N TYR A 7 -1.24 18.03 -0.84
CA TYR A 7 -0.27 19.03 -0.35
C TYR A 7 0.85 18.33 0.44
N VAL A 8 2.10 18.57 0.07
CA VAL A 8 3.27 17.73 0.42
C VAL A 8 3.44 17.50 1.93
N LYS A 9 3.08 18.46 2.78
CA LYS A 9 3.32 18.37 4.23
C LYS A 9 2.39 17.41 5.00
N GLU A 10 1.09 17.36 4.67
CA GLU A 10 0.17 16.38 5.28
C GLU A 10 0.29 15.00 4.61
N ALA A 11 0.81 14.98 3.37
CA ALA A 11 1.01 13.75 2.62
C ALA A 11 2.12 12.87 3.21
N ASP A 12 3.19 13.46 3.77
CA ASP A 12 4.35 12.69 4.25
C ASP A 12 4.01 11.74 5.41
N GLU A 13 3.19 12.17 6.37
CA GLU A 13 2.75 11.30 7.47
C GLU A 13 1.85 10.16 6.98
N VAL A 14 0.93 10.46 6.05
CA VAL A 14 0.04 9.46 5.47
C VAL A 14 0.83 8.47 4.61
N VAL A 15 1.82 8.95 3.85
CA VAL A 15 2.71 8.12 3.02
C VAL A 15 3.59 7.22 3.89
N ALA A 16 4.13 7.73 5.00
CA ALA A 16 4.88 6.93 5.96
C ALA A 16 4.00 5.81 6.54
N LYS A 17 2.78 6.15 6.97
CA LYS A 17 1.81 5.17 7.47
C LYS A 17 1.43 4.13 6.41
N MET A 18 1.23 4.54 5.17
CA MET A 18 0.96 3.62 4.05
C MET A 18 2.13 2.67 3.81
N LYS A 19 3.38 3.15 3.91
CA LYS A 19 4.56 2.31 3.77
C LYS A 19 4.61 1.22 4.84
N ASP A 20 4.41 1.60 6.10
CA ASP A 20 4.41 0.65 7.23
C ASP A 20 3.32 -0.41 7.09
N GLU A 21 2.11 0.00 6.70
CA GLU A 21 0.99 -0.93 6.48
C GLU A 21 1.21 -1.83 5.27
N ALA A 22 1.86 -1.35 4.21
CA ALA A 22 2.24 -2.17 3.06
C ALA A 22 3.27 -3.25 3.43
N GLU A 23 4.30 -2.91 4.21
CA GLU A 23 5.30 -3.87 4.70
C GLU A 23 4.67 -4.93 5.60
N LYS A 24 3.82 -4.52 6.54
CA LYS A 24 3.08 -5.45 7.41
C LYS A 24 2.18 -6.38 6.59
N ALA A 25 1.45 -5.83 5.61
CA ALA A 25 0.57 -6.62 4.75
C ALA A 25 1.36 -7.64 3.93
N TYR A 26 2.50 -7.25 3.36
CA TYR A 26 3.39 -8.11 2.61
C TYR A 26 3.94 -9.25 3.48
N ASN A 27 4.53 -8.92 4.63
CA ASN A 27 5.11 -9.90 5.55
C ASN A 27 4.05 -10.86 6.12
N SER A 28 2.86 -10.35 6.44
CA SER A 28 1.74 -11.18 6.92
C SER A 28 1.25 -12.15 5.87
N LEU A 29 1.21 -11.73 4.59
CA LEU A 29 0.79 -12.60 3.50
C LEU A 29 1.84 -13.68 3.21
N LEU A 30 3.13 -13.32 3.15
CA LEU A 30 4.20 -14.30 2.94
C LEU A 30 4.34 -15.30 4.09
N ALA A 31 4.10 -14.87 5.33
CA ALA A 31 4.09 -15.77 6.48
C ALA A 31 2.96 -16.82 6.39
N LYS A 32 1.82 -16.47 5.78
CA LYS A 32 0.69 -17.38 5.58
C LYS A 32 0.85 -18.24 4.34
N ASP A 33 1.34 -17.66 3.25
CA ASP A 33 1.56 -18.32 1.97
C ASP A 33 2.92 -17.89 1.38
N PRO A 34 3.97 -18.70 1.62
CA PRO A 34 5.31 -18.41 1.12
C PRO A 34 5.43 -18.47 -0.41
N LYS A 35 4.44 -19.05 -1.11
CA LYS A 35 4.42 -19.19 -2.57
C LYS A 35 3.33 -18.33 -3.22
N ALA A 36 2.83 -17.33 -2.51
CA ALA A 36 1.81 -16.43 -3.02
C ALA A 36 2.26 -15.80 -4.35
N ASN A 37 1.41 -15.92 -5.38
CA ASN A 37 1.66 -15.29 -6.68
C ASN A 37 1.70 -13.76 -6.52
N SER A 38 2.61 -13.10 -7.25
CA SER A 38 2.79 -11.64 -7.22
C SER A 38 1.47 -10.87 -7.43
N PHE A 39 0.56 -11.40 -8.26
CA PHE A 39 -0.77 -10.82 -8.45
C PHE A 39 -1.62 -10.80 -7.17
N HIS A 40 -1.61 -11.90 -6.40
CA HIS A 40 -2.36 -11.98 -5.14
C HIS A 40 -1.76 -11.05 -4.08
N VAL A 41 -0.42 -10.98 -4.02
CA VAL A 41 0.29 -10.06 -3.14
C VAL A 41 -0.08 -8.62 -3.47
N CYS A 42 0.01 -8.20 -4.73
CA CYS A 42 -0.36 -6.86 -5.16
C CYS A 42 -1.82 -6.52 -4.82
N ASN A 43 -2.78 -7.41 -5.10
CA ASN A 43 -4.18 -7.15 -4.79
C ASN A 43 -4.46 -7.03 -3.30
N TYR A 44 -3.80 -7.84 -2.48
CA TYR A 44 -3.93 -7.77 -1.03
C TYR A 44 -3.39 -6.45 -0.48
N VAL A 45 -2.16 -6.08 -0.89
CA VAL A 45 -1.53 -4.82 -0.49
C VAL A 45 -2.38 -3.62 -0.95
N LYS A 46 -2.88 -3.64 -2.18
CA LYS A 46 -3.79 -2.61 -2.69
C LYS A 46 -5.01 -2.43 -1.79
N ARG A 47 -5.70 -3.51 -1.44
CA ARG A 47 -6.90 -3.46 -0.60
C ARG A 47 -6.63 -2.88 0.79
N VAL A 48 -5.47 -3.19 1.37
CA VAL A 48 -5.04 -2.61 2.66
C VAL A 48 -4.80 -1.11 2.50
N LEU A 49 -4.05 -0.71 1.48
CA LEU A 49 -3.72 0.69 1.20
C LEU A 49 -4.95 1.53 0.87
N ASP A 50 -5.90 0.98 0.12
CA ASP A 50 -7.20 1.62 -0.16
C ASP A 50 -7.94 1.89 1.15
N GLY A 51 -7.98 0.92 2.06
CA GLY A 51 -8.59 1.06 3.38
C GLY A 51 -7.88 2.07 4.30
N VAL A 52 -6.56 2.24 4.17
CA VAL A 52 -5.80 3.29 4.88
C VAL A 52 -6.11 4.65 4.26
N SER A 53 -6.09 4.75 2.93
CA SER A 53 -6.33 5.99 2.19
C SER A 53 -7.72 6.55 2.50
N HIS A 54 -8.76 5.73 2.50
CA HIS A 54 -10.13 6.16 2.78
C HIS A 54 -10.34 6.57 4.25
N ARG A 55 -9.53 6.06 5.18
CA ARG A 55 -9.60 6.42 6.61
C ARG A 55 -8.79 7.67 6.94
N SER A 56 -7.66 7.85 6.27
CA SER A 56 -6.74 8.95 6.52
C SER A 56 -6.97 10.16 5.62
N LEU A 57 -7.63 9.98 4.48
CA LEU A 57 -7.90 11.01 3.51
C LEU A 57 -9.40 11.00 3.18
N ALA A 58 -9.99 12.18 2.97
CA ALA A 58 -11.34 12.30 2.42
C ALA A 58 -11.41 11.99 0.90
N ARG A 59 -10.41 11.28 0.37
CA ARG A 59 -10.20 10.98 -1.06
C ARG A 59 -9.74 9.55 -1.24
N SER A 60 -10.03 8.98 -2.41
CA SER A 60 -9.56 7.66 -2.82
C SER A 60 -8.55 7.78 -3.96
N PRO A 61 -7.25 7.97 -3.66
CA PRO A 61 -6.23 8.04 -4.68
C PRO A 61 -6.04 6.68 -5.36
N LEU A 62 -5.63 6.71 -6.64
CA LEU A 62 -5.27 5.49 -7.35
C LEU A 62 -3.97 4.92 -6.79
N VAL A 63 -4.05 3.75 -6.16
CA VAL A 63 -2.89 2.98 -5.68
C VAL A 63 -2.56 1.87 -6.67
N VAL A 64 -1.30 1.84 -7.13
CA VAL A 64 -0.76 0.82 -8.03
C VAL A 64 0.44 0.15 -7.36
N PRO A 65 0.27 -1.02 -6.74
CA PRO A 65 1.38 -1.81 -6.21
C PRO A 65 2.18 -2.45 -7.36
N TRP A 66 3.50 -2.49 -7.21
CA TRP A 66 4.41 -3.11 -8.17
C TRP A 66 5.47 -3.91 -7.42
N ILE A 67 5.63 -5.19 -7.78
CA ILE A 67 6.67 -6.07 -7.23
C ILE A 67 7.76 -6.21 -8.27
N MET A 68 9.00 -5.91 -7.90
CA MET A 68 10.17 -6.20 -8.71
C MET A 68 10.86 -7.43 -8.13
N ASN A 69 10.95 -8.52 -8.90
CA ASN A 69 11.85 -9.61 -8.59
C ASN A 69 13.27 -9.14 -8.94
N VAL A 70 14.13 -9.07 -7.94
CA VAL A 70 15.58 -8.81 -8.08
C VAL A 70 16.31 -10.13 -8.09
#